data_AF-A0A0J6I858-F1
#
_entry.id   AF-A0A0J6I858-F1
#
_cell.length_a   1.000
_cell.length_b   1.000
_cell.length_c   1.000
_cell.angle_alpha   90.00
_cell.angle_beta   90.00
_cell.angle_gamma   90.00
#
_symmetry.space_group_name_H-M   'P 1'
#
loop_
_entity.id
_entity.type
_entity.pdbx_description
1 polymer ?
#
loop_
_entity_poly.entity_id
_entity_poly.type
_entity_poly.pdbx_seq_one_letter_code
_entity_poly.pdbx_strand_id
1 'polypeptide(L)'
;GMANSATQHLLPDDIKQSVLTHTAQLRAMGPELRTQLNKLTAEDVEYSIGWLLLILSSASALWRKRNPSGQGTSVKPKETNQAKKTAAEGEVESIEKQAVAEGTPNCKKNVVCPITGNSISFAVGSETFSHTDFSLPGPFPINWTRTYYSRLASYDHGSLGARWINEFTTRFDLHDKGLVFHDADGRDHKYTLKPVGEAHYDAIENLTLVRVTDNSLLLCRGFERRETYVRHG
;
A
#
# COMPACT_ATOMS: atom_id res chain seq x y z
N GLY A 1 34.20 39.95 45.01
CA GLY A 1 33.83 41.24 45.63
C GLY A 1 32.44 41.64 45.17
N MET A 2 31.67 42.24 46.08
CA MET A 2 30.37 42.92 45.92
C MET A 2 29.07 42.10 45.87
N ALA A 3 29.03 40.84 45.41
CA ALA A 3 27.76 40.07 45.39
C ALA A 3 27.50 39.21 46.65
N ASN A 4 28.55 38.65 47.27
CA ASN A 4 28.41 37.78 48.46
C ASN A 4 28.35 38.53 49.80
N SER A 5 28.63 39.83 49.83
CA SER A 5 28.62 40.65 51.06
C SER A 5 27.29 41.36 51.29
N ALA A 6 26.45 41.53 50.26
CA ALA A 6 25.14 42.17 50.39
C ALA A 6 24.04 41.22 50.91
N THR A 7 24.24 39.91 50.79
CA THR A 7 23.28 38.90 51.28
C THR A 7 23.41 38.59 52.77
N GLN A 8 24.48 39.04 53.45
CA GLN A 8 24.65 38.83 54.88
C GLN A 8 23.60 39.57 55.74
N HIS A 9 23.02 40.66 55.21
CA HIS A 9 22.07 41.51 55.94
C HIS A 9 20.63 41.54 55.39
N LEU A 10 20.30 40.80 54.32
CA LEU A 10 18.97 40.83 53.69
C LEU A 10 18.05 39.67 54.08
N LEU A 11 18.59 38.63 54.73
CA LEU A 11 17.80 37.50 55.23
C LEU A 11 17.67 37.59 56.76
N PRO A 12 16.44 37.61 57.31
CA PRO A 12 16.19 37.47 58.74
C PRO A 12 16.90 36.21 59.29
N ASP A 13 17.52 36.33 60.46
CA ASP A 13 18.35 35.25 61.02
C ASP A 13 17.54 33.97 61.31
N ASP A 14 16.24 34.10 61.55
CA ASP A 14 15.30 32.98 61.70
C ASP A 14 15.21 32.13 60.41
N ILE A 15 15.12 32.78 59.24
CA ILE A 15 15.11 32.08 57.95
C ILE A 15 16.45 31.41 57.68
N LYS A 16 17.57 32.05 58.05
CA LYS A 16 18.90 31.42 57.93
C LYS A 16 18.98 30.17 58.80
N GLN A 17 18.49 30.21 60.04
CA GLN A 17 18.47 29.05 60.94
C GLN A 17 17.57 27.93 60.43
N SER A 18 16.37 28.25 59.91
CA SER A 18 15.47 27.27 59.31
C SER A 18 16.12 26.57 58.09
N VAL A 19 16.73 27.33 57.18
CA VAL A 19 17.44 26.78 56.01
C VAL A 19 18.63 25.92 56.44
N LEU A 20 19.42 26.35 57.43
CA LEU A 20 20.53 25.56 57.96
C LEU A 20 20.05 24.25 58.60
N THR A 21 18.91 24.29 59.30
CA THR A 21 18.30 23.09 59.90
C THR A 21 17.83 22.10 58.83
N HIS A 22 17.10 22.57 57.81
CA HIS A 22 16.64 21.72 56.71
C HIS A 22 17.79 21.17 55.86
N THR A 23 18.83 21.98 55.60
CA THR A 23 20.02 21.51 54.87
C THR A 23 20.83 20.49 55.67
N ALA A 24 20.87 20.60 57.00
CA ALA A 24 21.46 19.58 57.87
C ALA A 24 20.69 18.26 57.81
N GLN A 25 19.35 18.31 57.83
CA GLN A 25 18.49 17.12 57.68
C GLN A 25 18.69 16.43 56.32
N LEU A 26 18.70 17.20 55.22
CA LEU A 26 18.96 16.66 53.88
C LEU A 26 20.36 16.04 53.76
N ARG A 27 21.37 16.67 54.36
CA ARG A 27 22.74 16.12 54.39
C ARG A 27 22.81 14.84 55.22
N ALA A 28 22.06 14.75 56.32
CA ALA A 28 21.97 13.55 57.15
C ALA A 28 21.26 12.38 56.44
N MET A 29 20.33 12.65 55.53
CA MET A 29 19.69 11.63 54.68
C MET A 29 20.57 11.16 53.50
N GLY A 30 21.60 11.91 53.14
CA GLY A 30 22.47 11.62 51.99
C GLY A 30 23.13 10.23 52.01
N PRO A 31 23.68 9.75 53.14
CA PRO A 31 24.23 8.41 53.26
C PRO A 31 23.18 7.32 53.00
N GLU A 32 21.98 7.44 53.60
CA GLU A 32 20.91 6.44 53.43
C GLU A 32 20.41 6.38 51.99
N LEU A 33 20.23 7.53 51.34
CA LEU A 33 19.87 7.58 49.92
C LEU A 33 20.92 6.90 49.02
N ARG A 34 22.21 7.08 49.32
CA ARG A 34 23.29 6.38 48.59
C ARG A 34 23.22 4.88 48.81
N THR A 35 22.95 4.42 50.03
CA THR A 35 22.81 2.99 50.33
C THR A 35 21.64 2.38 49.56
N GLN A 36 20.48 3.04 49.54
CA GLN A 36 19.30 2.57 48.81
C GLN A 36 19.52 2.58 47.29
N LEU A 37 20.18 3.61 46.76
CA LEU A 37 20.50 3.70 45.33
C LEU A 37 21.48 2.58 44.90
N ASN A 38 22.49 2.29 45.72
CA ASN A 38 23.41 1.18 45.47
C ASN A 38 22.71 -0.19 45.49
N LYS A 39 21.71 -0.37 46.38
CA LYS A 39 20.89 -1.60 46.42
C LYS A 39 20.05 -1.79 45.14
N LEU A 40 19.55 -0.70 44.54
CA LEU A 40 18.80 -0.76 43.29
C LEU A 40 19.68 -1.10 42.08
N THR A 41 20.97 -0.75 42.12
CA THR A 41 21.93 -1.04 41.03
C THR A 41 22.61 -2.40 41.15
N ALA A 42 22.49 -3.06 42.29
CA ALA A 42 23.11 -4.36 42.53
C ALA A 42 22.47 -5.43 41.65
N GLU A 43 23.22 -6.41 41.17
CA GLU A 43 22.69 -7.51 40.33
C GLU A 43 22.25 -8.72 41.14
N ASP A 44 22.66 -8.80 42.41
CA ASP A 44 22.43 -9.90 43.35
C ASP A 44 21.21 -9.68 44.26
N VAL A 45 20.63 -8.48 44.27
CA VAL A 45 19.40 -8.17 45.00
C VAL A 45 18.19 -8.46 44.12
N GLU A 46 17.33 -9.38 44.55
CA GLU A 46 16.11 -9.73 43.82
C GLU A 46 15.22 -8.49 43.58
N TYR A 47 14.69 -8.35 42.36
CA TYR A 47 13.87 -7.22 41.90
C TYR A 47 14.55 -5.84 41.87
N SER A 48 15.85 -5.77 42.12
CA SER A 48 16.63 -4.56 41.81
C SER A 48 16.65 -4.29 40.30
N ILE A 49 16.98 -3.05 39.91
CA ILE A 49 17.11 -2.67 38.50
C ILE A 49 18.27 -3.46 37.86
N GLY A 50 19.39 -3.63 38.58
CA GLY A 50 20.52 -4.44 38.11
C GLY A 50 20.12 -5.89 37.80
N TRP A 51 19.41 -6.54 38.73
CA TRP A 51 18.91 -7.91 38.55
C TRP A 51 17.92 -8.05 37.39
N LEU A 52 16.99 -7.10 37.24
CA LEU A 52 16.04 -7.09 36.12
C LEU A 52 16.75 -6.93 34.76
N LEU A 53 17.78 -6.08 34.69
CA LEU A 53 18.60 -5.92 33.49
C LEU A 53 19.36 -7.21 33.14
N LEU A 54 19.90 -7.89 34.15
CA LEU A 54 20.59 -9.17 33.98
C LEU A 54 19.65 -10.25 33.43
N ILE A 55 18.43 -10.36 33.99
CA ILE A 55 17.41 -11.30 33.49
C ILE A 55 16.97 -10.95 32.07
N LEU A 56 16.73 -9.68 31.77
CA LEU A 56 16.35 -9.27 30.42
C LEU A 56 17.46 -9.59 29.40
N SER A 57 18.72 -9.34 29.78
CA SER A 57 19.87 -9.63 28.91
C SER A 57 19.98 -11.12 28.59
N SER A 58 19.85 -11.99 29.60
CA SER A 58 19.92 -13.44 29.44
C SER A 58 18.73 -13.99 28.67
N ALA A 59 17.52 -13.51 28.96
CA ALA A 59 16.31 -13.86 28.21
C ALA A 59 16.43 -13.45 26.73
N SER A 60 16.97 -12.26 26.44
CA SER A 60 17.19 -11.80 25.07
C SER A 60 18.22 -12.66 24.33
N ALA A 61 19.28 -13.10 25.00
CA ALA A 61 20.29 -13.99 24.43
C ALA A 61 19.72 -15.38 24.12
N LEU A 62 18.92 -15.94 25.03
CA LEU A 62 18.20 -17.21 24.83
C LEU A 62 17.19 -17.11 23.69
N TRP A 63 16.44 -16.01 23.62
CA TRP A 63 15.49 -15.76 22.54
C TRP A 63 16.20 -15.69 21.18
N ARG A 64 17.33 -14.97 21.07
CA ARG A 64 18.13 -14.91 19.83
C ARG A 64 18.71 -16.27 19.42
N LYS A 65 19.08 -17.11 20.39
CA LYS A 65 19.55 -18.47 20.11
C LYS A 65 18.42 -19.37 19.58
N ARG A 66 17.20 -19.20 20.10
CA ARG A 66 16.02 -19.99 19.70
C ARG A 66 15.39 -19.49 18.40
N ASN A 67 15.44 -18.18 18.18
CA ASN A 67 14.99 -17.52 16.95
C ASN A 67 16.22 -16.94 16.25
N PRO A 68 16.95 -17.74 15.46
CA PRO A 68 18.02 -17.24 14.61
C PRO A 68 17.40 -16.39 13.49
N SER A 69 17.02 -15.15 13.79
CA SER A 69 16.65 -14.12 12.81
C SER A 69 17.90 -13.48 12.20
N GLY A 70 18.91 -14.30 11.91
CA GLY A 70 20.11 -13.89 11.20
C GLY A 70 20.06 -14.43 9.79
N GLN A 71 19.57 -13.64 8.84
CA GLN A 71 20.05 -13.82 7.47
C GLN A 71 21.52 -13.42 7.47
N GLY A 72 22.40 -14.41 7.60
CA GLY A 72 23.84 -14.21 7.54
C GLY A 72 24.21 -13.65 6.17
N THR A 73 24.29 -12.34 6.06
CA THR A 73 24.88 -11.69 4.91
C THR A 73 26.35 -11.44 5.21
N SER A 74 27.23 -12.03 4.42
CA SER A 74 28.61 -11.56 4.36
C SER A 74 28.58 -10.19 3.68
N VAL A 75 28.60 -9.13 4.50
CA VAL A 75 28.66 -7.75 3.99
C VAL A 75 30.09 -7.50 3.55
N LYS A 76 30.34 -7.58 2.24
CA LYS A 76 31.62 -7.15 1.67
C LYS A 76 31.74 -5.62 1.80
N PRO A 77 32.89 -5.07 2.21
CA PRO A 77 33.07 -3.62 2.22
C PRO A 77 32.89 -3.07 0.80
N LYS A 78 31.93 -2.15 0.59
CA LYS A 78 31.59 -1.42 -0.66
C LYS A 78 30.55 -2.04 -1.61
N GLU A 79 29.87 -3.14 -1.26
CA GLU A 79 28.72 -3.64 -2.03
C GLU A 79 27.46 -3.75 -1.17
N THR A 80 26.31 -3.43 -1.76
CA THR A 80 25.01 -3.61 -1.09
C THR A 80 24.45 -4.98 -1.45
N ASN A 81 24.29 -5.87 -0.46
CA ASN A 81 23.63 -7.16 -0.65
C ASN A 81 22.18 -7.06 -0.16
N GLN A 82 21.24 -7.59 -0.96
CA GLN A 82 19.86 -7.78 -0.54
C GLN A 82 19.68 -9.25 -0.14
N ALA A 83 19.20 -9.48 1.07
CA ALA A 83 18.77 -10.80 1.50
C ALA A 83 17.24 -10.81 1.52
N LYS A 84 16.64 -11.78 0.82
CA LYS A 84 15.20 -11.93 0.69
C LYS A 84 14.81 -13.26 1.32
N LYS A 85 13.92 -13.22 2.33
CA LYS A 85 13.34 -14.45 2.91
C LYS A 85 12.34 -14.99 1.87
N THR A 86 12.58 -16.19 1.38
CA THR A 86 11.58 -16.94 0.60
C THR A 86 10.88 -17.87 1.58
N ALA A 87 9.61 -17.60 1.87
CA ALA A 87 8.78 -18.46 2.70
C ALA A 87 8.40 -19.75 1.95
N ALA A 88 8.06 -20.80 2.71
CA ALA A 88 7.47 -22.01 2.15
C ALA A 88 6.00 -21.75 1.76
N GLU A 89 5.49 -22.49 0.77
CA GLU A 89 4.11 -22.38 0.32
C GLU A 89 3.14 -22.64 1.49
N GLY A 90 2.25 -21.68 1.77
CA GLY A 90 1.20 -21.79 2.81
C GLY A 90 1.45 -21.01 4.11
N GLU A 91 2.58 -20.33 4.27
CA GLU A 91 2.82 -19.44 5.42
C GLU A 91 1.99 -18.14 5.26
N VAL A 92 0.95 -17.98 6.09
CA VAL A 92 0.13 -16.76 6.13
C VAL A 92 0.76 -15.77 7.11
N GLU A 93 1.70 -14.95 6.63
CA GLU A 93 2.21 -13.80 7.37
C GLU A 93 1.38 -12.54 7.08
N SER A 94 1.33 -11.60 8.02
CA SER A 94 0.80 -10.26 7.77
C SER A 94 1.71 -9.54 6.77
N ILE A 95 1.25 -9.37 5.54
CA ILE A 95 1.99 -8.64 4.51
C ILE A 95 1.85 -7.14 4.81
N GLU A 96 2.93 -6.49 5.24
CA GLU A 96 2.93 -5.03 5.51
C GLU A 96 2.72 -4.18 4.25
N LYS A 97 3.09 -4.69 3.06
CA LYS A 97 2.91 -4.02 1.77
C LYS A 97 2.36 -4.96 0.72
N GLN A 98 1.12 -4.72 0.33
CA GLN A 98 0.52 -5.35 -0.85
C GLN A 98 1.12 -4.76 -2.14
N ALA A 99 1.12 -5.55 -3.21
CA ALA A 99 1.46 -5.05 -4.53
C ALA A 99 0.50 -3.93 -4.95
N VAL A 100 1.01 -2.92 -5.65
CA VAL A 100 0.20 -1.82 -6.14
C VAL A 100 -0.78 -2.36 -7.19
N ALA A 101 -2.05 -2.00 -7.07
CA ALA A 101 -3.06 -2.33 -8.08
C ALA A 101 -2.85 -1.46 -9.33
N GLU A 102 -2.71 -2.12 -10.48
CA GLU A 102 -2.48 -1.42 -11.78
C GLU A 102 -3.78 -1.14 -12.55
N GLY A 103 -4.88 -1.81 -12.19
CA GLY A 103 -6.16 -1.71 -12.89
C GLY A 103 -7.36 -1.97 -12.00
N THR A 104 -8.55 -1.73 -12.56
CA THR A 104 -9.82 -1.98 -11.89
C THR A 104 -10.50 -3.23 -12.46
N PRO A 105 -10.95 -4.15 -11.60
CA PRO A 105 -11.71 -5.30 -12.04
C PRO A 105 -13.11 -4.88 -12.52
N ASN A 106 -13.64 -5.62 -13.49
CA ASN A 106 -14.99 -5.42 -13.99
C ASN A 106 -16.01 -6.00 -13.01
N CYS A 107 -17.00 -5.20 -12.57
CA CYS A 107 -18.04 -5.65 -11.64
C CYS A 107 -18.85 -6.85 -12.15
N LYS A 108 -19.05 -6.98 -13.47
CA LYS A 108 -19.82 -8.08 -14.07
C LYS A 108 -19.02 -9.39 -14.16
N LYS A 109 -17.69 -9.32 -14.13
CA LYS A 109 -16.79 -10.48 -14.29
C LYS A 109 -16.19 -10.94 -12.98
N ASN A 110 -16.35 -10.16 -11.92
CA ASN A 110 -15.85 -10.48 -10.60
C ASN A 110 -16.95 -11.15 -9.75
N VAL A 111 -16.57 -12.11 -8.90
CA VAL A 111 -17.50 -12.79 -8.00
C VAL A 111 -18.04 -11.84 -6.93
N VAL A 112 -17.19 -10.92 -6.46
CA VAL A 112 -17.52 -9.91 -5.45
C VAL A 112 -17.51 -8.55 -6.12
N CYS A 113 -18.49 -7.71 -5.77
CA CYS A 113 -18.55 -6.33 -6.26
C CYS A 113 -17.26 -5.58 -5.83
N PRO A 114 -16.41 -5.14 -6.77
CA PRO A 114 -15.13 -4.51 -6.45
C PRO A 114 -15.21 -2.99 -6.24
N ILE A 115 -16.43 -2.48 -6.08
CA ILE A 115 -16.71 -1.05 -5.91
C ILE A 115 -17.54 -0.84 -4.64
N THR A 116 -17.38 0.33 -4.04
CA THR A 116 -18.22 0.83 -2.96
C THR A 116 -19.64 1.15 -3.45
N GLY A 117 -20.58 1.37 -2.52
CA GLY A 117 -21.93 1.84 -2.85
C GLY A 117 -21.99 3.22 -3.52
N ASN A 118 -20.90 4.00 -3.46
CA ASN A 118 -20.76 5.30 -4.12
C ASN A 118 -19.82 5.21 -5.33
N SER A 119 -19.80 4.07 -6.04
CA SER A 119 -19.10 3.96 -7.33
C SER A 119 -17.57 4.11 -7.31
N ILE A 120 -16.94 4.00 -6.14
CA ILE A 120 -15.47 4.06 -5.98
C ILE A 120 -14.87 2.65 -5.97
N SER A 121 -13.86 2.38 -6.79
CA SER A 121 -13.13 1.11 -6.82
C SER A 121 -12.26 0.90 -5.58
N PHE A 122 -12.32 -0.30 -5.00
CA PHE A 122 -11.44 -0.69 -3.88
C PHE A 122 -9.96 -0.82 -4.29
N ALA A 123 -9.68 -1.15 -5.56
CA ALA A 123 -8.33 -1.42 -6.01
C ALA A 123 -7.49 -0.14 -6.11
N VAL A 124 -8.03 0.90 -6.73
CA VAL A 124 -7.28 2.12 -7.08
C VAL A 124 -7.96 3.43 -6.67
N GLY A 125 -9.14 3.37 -6.01
CA GLY A 125 -9.87 4.57 -5.58
C GLY A 125 -10.51 5.38 -6.70
N SER A 126 -10.65 4.82 -7.90
CA SER A 126 -11.27 5.51 -9.03
C SER A 126 -12.80 5.46 -8.98
N GLU A 127 -13.43 6.58 -9.26
CA GLU A 127 -14.88 6.70 -9.45
C GLU A 127 -15.30 6.30 -10.87
N THR A 128 -16.34 5.47 -10.97
CA THR A 128 -17.01 5.06 -12.23
C THR A 128 -18.53 5.01 -12.07
N PHE A 129 -19.27 5.64 -12.98
CA PHE A 129 -20.73 5.52 -13.03
C PHE A 129 -21.27 5.77 -14.44
N SER A 130 -22.47 5.27 -14.70
CA SER A 130 -23.14 5.42 -15.99
C SER A 130 -24.41 6.27 -15.86
N HIS A 131 -24.66 7.09 -16.87
CA HIS A 131 -25.86 7.92 -16.98
C HIS A 131 -26.52 7.68 -18.34
N THR A 132 -27.80 7.31 -18.35
CA THR A 132 -28.59 7.21 -19.58
C THR A 132 -29.26 8.54 -19.83
N ASP A 133 -28.83 9.25 -20.87
CA ASP A 133 -29.39 10.56 -21.19
C ASP A 133 -30.77 10.44 -21.87
N PHE A 134 -30.92 9.47 -22.78
CA PHE A 134 -32.20 9.15 -23.42
C PHE A 134 -32.23 7.72 -23.97
N SER A 135 -33.43 7.25 -24.30
CA SER A 135 -33.66 5.97 -24.97
C SER A 135 -34.60 6.15 -26.16
N LEU A 136 -34.24 5.61 -27.32
CA LEU A 136 -35.08 5.57 -28.51
C LEU A 136 -35.71 4.19 -28.63
N PRO A 137 -37.05 4.07 -28.53
CA PRO A 137 -37.73 2.79 -28.69
C PRO A 137 -37.74 2.35 -30.16
N GLY A 138 -37.74 1.04 -30.38
CA GLY A 138 -37.82 0.45 -31.71
C GLY A 138 -37.48 -1.05 -31.68
N PRO A 139 -37.49 -1.72 -32.85
CA PRO A 139 -37.06 -3.11 -32.97
C PRO A 139 -35.62 -3.33 -32.50
N PHE A 140 -34.80 -2.27 -32.63
CA PHE A 140 -33.44 -2.18 -32.10
C PHE A 140 -33.37 -0.93 -31.21
N PRO A 141 -33.72 -1.04 -29.93
CA PRO A 141 -33.74 0.11 -29.04
C PRO A 141 -32.33 0.67 -28.87
N ILE A 142 -32.19 2.00 -28.92
CA ILE A 142 -30.92 2.68 -28.67
C ILE A 142 -30.99 3.32 -27.30
N ASN A 143 -30.15 2.85 -26.37
CA ASN A 143 -29.93 3.51 -25.09
C ASN A 143 -28.69 4.37 -25.20
N TRP A 144 -28.86 5.69 -25.13
CA TRP A 144 -27.75 6.61 -25.09
C TRP A 144 -27.22 6.70 -23.66
N THR A 145 -26.37 5.75 -23.31
CA THR A 145 -25.73 5.68 -22.00
C THR A 145 -24.27 6.10 -22.11
N ARG A 146 -23.86 7.07 -21.31
CA ARG A 146 -22.46 7.46 -21.13
C ARG A 146 -21.93 6.92 -19.82
N THR A 147 -20.66 6.55 -19.79
CA THR A 147 -19.93 6.15 -18.59
C THR A 147 -18.89 7.21 -18.28
N TYR A 148 -18.92 7.74 -17.06
CA TYR A 148 -17.86 8.57 -16.51
C TYR A 148 -16.82 7.67 -15.84
N TYR A 149 -15.55 7.95 -16.09
CA TYR A 149 -14.48 7.31 -15.36
C TYR A 149 -13.36 8.28 -15.01
N SER A 150 -13.16 8.53 -13.72
CA SER A 150 -12.18 9.51 -13.21
C SER A 150 -10.75 9.34 -13.72
N ARG A 151 -10.36 8.12 -14.15
CA ARG A 151 -9.02 7.81 -14.68
C ARG A 151 -8.92 7.90 -16.21
N LEU A 152 -10.01 8.18 -16.92
CA LEU A 152 -10.06 8.24 -18.38
C LEU A 152 -9.55 9.58 -18.94
N ALA A 153 -8.29 9.92 -18.63
CA ALA A 153 -7.69 11.20 -19.03
C ALA A 153 -7.62 11.40 -20.56
N SER A 154 -7.59 10.32 -21.34
CA SER A 154 -7.62 10.35 -22.81
C SER A 154 -8.88 11.00 -23.40
N TYR A 155 -9.92 11.22 -22.57
CA TYR A 155 -11.19 11.87 -22.93
C TYR A 155 -11.40 13.20 -22.21
N ASP A 156 -10.36 13.83 -21.65
CA ASP A 156 -10.50 15.15 -21.00
C ASP A 156 -11.07 16.23 -21.95
N HIS A 157 -10.80 16.08 -23.26
CA HIS A 157 -11.34 16.92 -24.33
C HIS A 157 -12.31 16.18 -25.26
N GLY A 158 -12.96 15.13 -24.75
CA GLY A 158 -13.94 14.34 -25.49
C GLY A 158 -15.19 15.14 -25.86
N SER A 159 -15.86 14.73 -26.94
CA SER A 159 -17.10 15.36 -27.43
C SER A 159 -18.26 15.29 -26.43
N LEU A 160 -18.19 14.35 -25.47
CA LEU A 160 -19.20 14.13 -24.44
C LEU A 160 -18.89 14.86 -23.12
N GLY A 161 -17.84 15.67 -23.10
CA GLY A 161 -17.25 16.27 -21.90
C GLY A 161 -16.08 15.45 -21.35
N ALA A 162 -15.41 16.01 -20.35
CA ALA A 162 -14.21 15.40 -19.78
C ALA A 162 -14.50 14.03 -19.17
N ARG A 163 -13.75 13.01 -19.61
CA ARG A 163 -13.75 11.64 -19.06
C ARG A 163 -15.07 10.90 -19.19
N TRP A 164 -15.90 11.31 -20.14
CA TRP A 164 -17.11 10.60 -20.53
C TRP A 164 -16.86 9.81 -21.81
N ILE A 165 -17.34 8.57 -21.83
CA ILE A 165 -17.27 7.68 -22.98
C ILE A 165 -18.61 6.95 -23.15
N ASN A 166 -18.93 6.52 -24.37
CA ASN A 166 -20.01 5.58 -24.63
C ASN A 166 -19.57 4.52 -25.66
N GLU A 167 -20.48 3.61 -25.99
CA GLU A 167 -20.23 2.52 -26.94
C GLU A 167 -19.78 3.00 -28.33
N PHE A 168 -20.22 4.20 -28.74
CA PHE A 168 -19.94 4.80 -30.04
C PHE A 168 -18.65 5.62 -30.09
N THR A 169 -18.10 5.98 -28.93
CA THR A 169 -16.85 6.74 -28.84
C THR A 169 -15.65 5.87 -28.46
N THR A 170 -15.81 4.55 -28.30
CA THR A 170 -14.66 3.64 -28.06
C THR A 170 -13.64 3.72 -29.19
N ARG A 171 -12.35 3.59 -28.87
CA ARG A 171 -11.27 3.67 -29.87
C ARG A 171 -10.01 2.93 -29.43
N PHE A 172 -9.13 2.70 -30.38
CA PHE A 172 -7.77 2.23 -30.13
C PHE A 172 -6.77 3.37 -30.37
N ASP A 173 -5.93 3.64 -29.39
CA ASP A 173 -4.79 4.54 -29.52
C ASP A 173 -3.53 3.70 -29.77
N LEU A 174 -2.85 3.96 -30.89
CA LEU A 174 -1.61 3.30 -31.26
C LEU A 174 -0.43 4.05 -30.62
N HIS A 175 0.36 3.31 -29.84
CA HIS A 175 1.66 3.72 -29.33
C HIS A 175 2.73 2.82 -29.96
N ASP A 176 3.97 3.28 -30.10
CA ASP A 176 5.11 2.62 -30.80
C ASP A 176 4.92 1.14 -31.22
N LYS A 177 4.78 0.23 -30.24
CA LYS A 177 4.50 -1.20 -30.47
C LYS A 177 3.28 -1.73 -29.68
N GLY A 178 2.50 -0.83 -29.09
CA GLY A 178 1.38 -1.15 -28.20
C GLY A 178 0.07 -0.54 -28.68
N LEU A 179 -1.04 -1.18 -28.33
CA LEU A 179 -2.39 -0.68 -28.53
C LEU A 179 -3.01 -0.43 -27.16
N VAL A 180 -3.65 0.73 -26.99
CA VAL A 180 -4.50 1.02 -25.85
C VAL A 180 -5.93 1.08 -26.34
N PHE A 181 -6.77 0.16 -25.87
CA PHE A 181 -8.19 0.14 -26.15
C PHE A 181 -8.95 0.85 -25.04
N HIS A 182 -9.71 1.90 -25.40
CA HIS A 182 -10.61 2.60 -24.51
C HIS A 182 -12.01 1.98 -24.61
N ASP A 183 -12.38 1.13 -23.66
CA ASP A 183 -13.66 0.42 -23.67
C ASP A 183 -14.81 1.29 -23.10
N ALA A 184 -16.04 0.97 -23.47
CA ALA A 184 -17.26 1.71 -23.11
C ALA A 184 -17.57 1.70 -21.60
N ASP A 185 -16.95 0.80 -20.84
CA ASP A 185 -17.00 0.79 -19.38
C ASP A 185 -16.00 1.77 -18.73
N GLY A 186 -15.26 2.52 -19.56
CA GLY A 186 -14.29 3.53 -19.17
C GLY A 186 -12.88 2.98 -18.97
N ARG A 187 -12.66 1.65 -18.94
CA ARG A 187 -11.35 1.08 -18.65
C ARG A 187 -10.47 1.03 -19.90
N ASP A 188 -9.17 1.11 -19.64
CA ASP A 188 -8.13 1.01 -20.66
C ASP A 188 -7.55 -0.41 -20.67
N HIS A 189 -7.54 -1.03 -21.85
CA HIS A 189 -6.93 -2.34 -22.06
C HIS A 189 -5.69 -2.23 -22.93
N LYS A 190 -4.55 -2.68 -22.41
CA LYS A 190 -3.26 -2.60 -23.09
C LYS A 190 -2.96 -3.91 -23.79
N TYR A 191 -2.75 -3.84 -25.09
CA TYR A 191 -2.40 -4.98 -25.93
C TYR A 191 -1.07 -4.73 -26.65
N THR A 192 -0.33 -5.79 -26.94
CA THR A 192 0.80 -5.70 -27.87
C THR A 192 0.28 -5.71 -29.30
N LEU A 193 0.79 -4.82 -30.16
CA LEU A 193 0.43 -4.83 -31.57
C LEU A 193 0.99 -6.09 -32.24
N LYS A 194 0.11 -6.98 -32.68
CA LYS A 194 0.48 -8.22 -33.37
C LYS A 194 0.81 -7.98 -34.85
N PRO A 195 1.54 -8.90 -35.51
CA PRO A 195 1.63 -8.94 -36.97
C PRO A 195 0.26 -9.01 -37.64
N VAL A 196 0.18 -8.56 -38.89
CA VAL A 196 -1.04 -8.71 -39.70
C VAL A 196 -1.39 -10.19 -39.85
N GLY A 197 -2.66 -10.54 -39.67
CA GLY A 197 -3.19 -11.90 -39.67
C GLY A 197 -3.19 -12.59 -38.30
N GLU A 198 -2.52 -12.04 -37.29
CA GLU A 198 -2.47 -12.61 -35.94
C GLU A 198 -3.56 -12.05 -35.01
N ALA A 199 -3.88 -12.86 -33.99
CA ALA A 199 -4.86 -12.54 -32.97
C ALA A 199 -4.25 -12.52 -31.56
N HIS A 200 -4.80 -11.68 -30.69
CA HIS A 200 -4.58 -11.70 -29.25
C HIS A 200 -5.90 -12.00 -28.55
N TYR A 201 -5.88 -12.97 -27.63
CA TYR A 201 -7.03 -13.32 -26.81
C TYR A 201 -6.79 -12.86 -25.38
N ASP A 202 -7.68 -11.98 -24.90
CA ASP A 202 -7.76 -11.52 -23.52
C ASP A 202 -8.80 -12.36 -22.80
N ALA A 203 -8.34 -13.34 -22.01
CA ALA A 203 -9.21 -14.25 -21.28
C ALA A 203 -9.94 -13.58 -20.10
N ILE A 204 -9.36 -12.53 -19.52
CA ILE A 204 -9.97 -11.79 -18.42
C ILE A 204 -11.17 -11.02 -18.95
N GLU A 205 -10.99 -10.37 -20.10
CA GLU A 205 -12.04 -9.56 -20.69
C GLU A 205 -12.93 -10.32 -21.69
N ASN A 206 -12.58 -11.56 -22.04
CA ASN A 206 -13.22 -12.33 -23.10
C ASN A 206 -13.26 -11.55 -24.43
N LEU A 207 -12.13 -10.91 -24.78
CA LEU A 207 -11.97 -10.13 -26.00
C LEU A 207 -10.96 -10.83 -26.93
N THR A 208 -11.30 -10.92 -28.21
CA THR A 208 -10.34 -11.35 -29.24
C THR A 208 -10.06 -10.17 -30.16
N LEU A 209 -8.81 -9.72 -30.19
CA LEU A 209 -8.33 -8.67 -31.07
C LEU A 209 -7.54 -9.28 -32.23
N VAL A 210 -8.00 -9.07 -33.46
CA VAL A 210 -7.32 -9.56 -34.67
C VAL A 210 -6.82 -8.37 -35.48
N ARG A 211 -5.54 -8.40 -35.87
CA ARG A 211 -5.01 -7.40 -36.81
C ARG A 211 -5.24 -7.87 -38.23
N VAL A 212 -6.26 -7.33 -38.90
CA VAL A 212 -6.71 -7.80 -40.22
C VAL A 212 -5.82 -7.27 -41.34
N THR A 213 -5.46 -5.98 -41.28
CA THR A 213 -4.51 -5.33 -42.19
C THR A 213 -3.58 -4.41 -41.41
N ASP A 214 -2.70 -3.69 -42.09
CA ASP A 214 -1.84 -2.70 -41.43
C ASP A 214 -2.64 -1.62 -40.68
N ASN A 215 -3.83 -1.25 -41.20
CA ASN A 215 -4.66 -0.15 -40.70
C ASN A 215 -6.05 -0.60 -40.21
N SER A 216 -6.30 -1.90 -40.06
CA SER A 216 -7.60 -2.40 -39.57
C SER A 216 -7.46 -3.44 -38.47
N LEU A 217 -8.26 -3.24 -37.43
CA LEU A 217 -8.40 -4.13 -36.28
C LEU A 217 -9.84 -4.66 -36.25
N LEU A 218 -9.98 -5.94 -35.92
CA LEU A 218 -11.25 -6.57 -35.62
C LEU A 218 -11.27 -6.88 -34.12
N LEU A 219 -12.25 -6.32 -33.41
CA LEU A 219 -12.52 -6.62 -32.00
C LEU A 219 -13.75 -7.52 -31.90
N CYS A 220 -13.57 -8.74 -31.42
CA CYS A 220 -14.66 -9.64 -31.10
C CYS A 220 -14.89 -9.65 -29.58
N ARG A 221 -16.13 -9.34 -29.17
CA ARG A 221 -16.55 -9.35 -27.77
C ARG A 221 -17.26 -10.66 -27.46
N GLY A 222 -16.49 -11.62 -26.92
CA GLY A 222 -16.95 -12.99 -26.75
C GLY A 222 -17.21 -13.72 -28.07
N PHE A 223 -17.36 -15.03 -27.94
CA PHE A 223 -17.94 -15.91 -28.93
C PHE A 223 -18.92 -16.80 -28.18
N GLU A 224 -20.22 -16.73 -28.46
CA GLU A 224 -21.19 -17.59 -27.77
C GLU A 224 -20.95 -19.07 -28.12
N ARG A 225 -20.46 -19.36 -29.33
CA ARG A 225 -20.03 -20.70 -29.74
C ARG A 225 -19.11 -20.64 -30.96
N ARG A 226 -17.95 -21.32 -30.91
CA ARG A 226 -17.15 -21.60 -32.11
C ARG A 226 -16.74 -23.06 -32.10
N GLU A 227 -17.24 -23.81 -33.09
CA GLU A 227 -16.99 -25.24 -33.23
C GLU A 227 -16.23 -25.53 -34.51
N THR A 228 -15.25 -26.42 -34.40
CA THR A 228 -14.44 -26.86 -35.52
C THR A 228 -14.56 -28.37 -35.61
N TYR A 229 -15.07 -28.84 -36.74
CA TYR A 229 -15.26 -30.26 -37.01
C TYR A 229 -14.25 -30.72 -38.05
N VAL A 230 -13.63 -31.86 -37.79
CA VAL A 230 -12.70 -32.52 -38.70
C VAL A 230 -13.30 -33.87 -39.05
N ARG A 231 -13.38 -34.16 -40.36
CA ARG A 231 -13.84 -35.45 -40.85
C ARG A 231 -12.77 -36.50 -40.57
N HIS A 232 -13.10 -37.47 -39.73
CA HIS A 232 -12.43 -38.76 -39.74
C HIS A 232 -13.21 -39.73 -40.63
N GLY A 233 -12.48 -40.58 -41.35
CA GLY A 233 -13.04 -41.73 -42.05
C GLY A 233 -13.76 -42.67 -41.10
#